data_AF-A0A395NKU0-F1
#
_entry.id   AF-A0A395NKU0-F1
#
_cell.length_a   1.000
_cell.length_b   1.000
_cell.length_c   1.000
_cell.angle_alpha   90.00
_cell.angle_beta   90.00
_cell.angle_gamma   90.00
#
_symmetry.space_group_name_H-M   'P 1'
#
loop_
_entity.id
_entity.type
_entity.pdbx_description
1 polymer ?
#
loop_
_entity_poly.entity_id
_entity_poly.type
_entity_poly.pdbx_seq_one_letter_code
_entity_poly.pdbx_strand_id
1 'polypeptide(L)'
;MKSLFSLASLVAAAQALYFYVDGGTPKCFYEELPKDTLVVGHYAAEEWDERANMWQQHQGITIYITVDEIFDNNHRVVSQRGTSSGRFTFSAADAGDHKICFMPSSSSGRPGWLSMANPNGGIKLRLDMVIGETSQIESDDKDKLKDITSRVKDLNARLNDIRREQVFQREREAEFRDQSESTNARVIRWIIIQLVVLGATCAWQLSHLRSFFIKQKLT
;
A
#
# COMPACT_ATOMS: atom_id res chain seq x y z
N MET A 1 31.31 1.39 18.31
CA MET A 1 31.81 0.90 16.99
C MET A 1 31.34 -0.52 16.66
N LYS A 2 31.39 -1.51 17.57
CA LYS A 2 30.89 -2.89 17.30
C LYS A 2 29.39 -2.98 17.00
N SER A 3 28.55 -2.18 17.67
CA SER A 3 27.09 -2.16 17.45
C SER A 3 26.69 -1.62 16.05
N LEU A 4 27.45 -0.68 15.50
CA LEU A 4 27.23 -0.16 14.14
C LEU A 4 27.53 -1.19 13.05
N PHE A 5 28.53 -2.05 13.27
CA PHE A 5 28.87 -3.12 12.33
C PHE A 5 27.79 -4.21 12.27
N SER A 6 27.17 -4.55 13.41
CA SER A 6 26.05 -5.50 13.47
C SER A 6 24.77 -4.96 12.82
N LEU A 7 24.52 -3.65 12.87
CA LEU A 7 23.40 -3.04 12.18
C LEU A 7 23.62 -3.00 10.65
N ALA A 8 24.86 -2.77 10.21
CA ALA A 8 25.21 -2.74 8.79
C ALA A 8 25.05 -4.10 8.09
N SER A 9 25.26 -5.22 8.80
CA SER A 9 25.05 -6.56 8.22
C SER A 9 23.57 -6.90 8.00
N LEU A 10 22.67 -6.32 8.78
CA LEU A 10 21.21 -6.53 8.64
C LEU A 10 20.65 -5.80 7.41
N VAL A 11 21.21 -4.64 7.04
CA VAL A 11 20.80 -3.90 5.83
C VAL A 11 21.23 -4.62 4.55
N ALA A 12 22.35 -5.36 4.57
CA ALA A 12 22.83 -6.14 3.44
C ALA A 12 21.93 -7.34 3.07
N ALA A 13 20.97 -7.71 3.93
CA ALA A 13 20.05 -8.82 3.71
C ALA A 13 18.71 -8.38 3.07
N ALA A 14 18.57 -7.12 2.68
CA ALA A 14 17.39 -6.65 1.95
C ALA A 14 17.40 -7.25 0.53
N GLN A 15 16.73 -8.38 0.34
CA GLN A 15 16.49 -8.95 -0.98
C GLN A 15 15.32 -8.22 -1.66
N ALA A 16 15.53 -7.77 -2.90
CA ALA A 16 14.48 -7.25 -3.75
C ALA A 16 13.35 -8.28 -3.91
N LEU A 17 12.09 -7.82 -4.01
CA LEU A 17 10.91 -8.66 -4.19
C LEU A 17 11.04 -9.49 -5.48
N TYR A 18 10.96 -10.81 -5.37
CA TYR A 18 10.84 -11.72 -6.50
C TYR A 18 9.82 -12.79 -6.21
N PHE A 19 9.19 -13.30 -7.26
CA PHE A 19 8.23 -14.40 -7.17
C PHE A 19 8.42 -15.34 -8.35
N TYR A 20 7.92 -16.56 -8.21
CA TYR A 20 7.98 -17.57 -9.25
C TYR A 20 6.61 -17.70 -9.93
N VAL A 21 6.65 -17.89 -11.25
CA VAL A 21 5.47 -17.98 -12.09
C VAL A 21 5.53 -19.25 -12.93
N ASP A 22 4.42 -19.99 -12.95
CA ASP A 22 4.26 -21.19 -13.76
C ASP A 22 3.99 -20.86 -15.23
N GLY A 23 4.42 -21.75 -16.12
CA GLY A 23 4.05 -21.63 -17.52
C GLY A 23 2.56 -21.90 -17.74
N GLY A 24 1.93 -21.04 -18.54
CA GLY A 24 0.52 -21.20 -18.90
C GLY A 24 -0.48 -20.59 -17.92
N THR A 25 -0.06 -20.15 -16.72
CA THR A 25 -0.93 -19.44 -15.78
C THR A 25 -0.41 -18.02 -15.51
N PRO A 26 -1.23 -16.98 -15.72
CA PRO A 26 -0.83 -15.62 -15.40
C PRO A 26 -0.79 -15.43 -13.87
N LYS A 27 0.22 -14.71 -13.37
CA LYS A 27 0.18 -14.12 -12.02
C LYS A 27 -0.35 -12.70 -12.13
N CYS A 28 -1.41 -12.41 -11.38
CA CYS A 28 -2.10 -11.12 -11.44
C CYS A 28 -2.07 -10.41 -10.08
N PHE A 29 -1.91 -9.11 -10.12
CA PHE A 29 -1.98 -8.17 -9.01
C PHE A 29 -3.19 -7.26 -9.21
N TYR A 30 -3.86 -6.91 -8.11
CA TYR A 30 -5.03 -6.05 -8.10
C TYR A 30 -4.63 -4.77 -7.39
N GLU A 31 -4.68 -3.65 -8.10
CA GLU A 31 -4.29 -2.34 -7.57
C GLU A 31 -5.43 -1.35 -7.78
N GLU A 32 -5.83 -0.67 -6.71
CA GLU A 32 -6.79 0.41 -6.75
C GLU A 32 -6.05 1.70 -7.15
N LEU A 33 -6.31 2.19 -8.35
CA LEU A 33 -5.60 3.35 -8.90
C LEU A 33 -6.55 4.56 -8.97
N PRO A 34 -6.09 5.76 -8.58
CA PRO A 34 -6.83 6.98 -8.85
C PRO A 34 -6.78 7.34 -10.33
N LYS A 35 -7.75 8.16 -10.75
CA LYS A 35 -7.82 8.70 -12.11
C LYS A 35 -6.54 9.48 -12.47
N ASP A 36 -6.13 9.37 -13.73
CA ASP A 36 -4.97 10.04 -14.35
C ASP A 36 -3.61 9.69 -13.70
N THR A 37 -3.50 8.48 -13.14
CA THR A 37 -2.25 8.01 -12.50
C THR A 37 -1.38 7.26 -13.49
N LEU A 38 -0.09 7.60 -13.57
CA LEU A 38 0.88 6.89 -14.39
C LEU A 38 1.50 5.75 -13.59
N VAL A 39 1.48 4.55 -14.16
CA VAL A 39 2.14 3.36 -13.61
C VAL A 39 3.29 2.98 -14.52
N VAL A 40 4.48 2.87 -13.93
CA VAL A 40 5.68 2.42 -14.62
C VAL A 40 6.22 1.20 -13.88
N GLY A 41 6.29 0.08 -14.59
CA GLY A 41 6.82 -1.16 -14.05
C GLY A 41 8.06 -1.62 -14.78
N HIS A 42 9.11 -1.91 -14.02
CA HIS A 42 10.31 -2.59 -14.48
C HIS A 42 10.22 -4.06 -14.11
N TYR A 43 10.51 -4.94 -15.06
CA TYR A 43 10.47 -6.37 -14.82
C TYR A 43 11.70 -7.07 -15.38
N ALA A 44 12.09 -8.15 -14.72
CA ALA A 44 13.18 -9.02 -15.14
C ALA A 44 12.84 -10.48 -14.83
N ALA A 45 12.87 -11.33 -15.84
CA ALA A 45 12.53 -12.73 -15.80
C ALA A 45 13.76 -13.60 -16.03
N GLU A 46 13.98 -14.56 -15.13
CA GLU A 46 15.09 -15.49 -15.15
C GLU A 46 14.54 -16.93 -15.19
N GLU A 47 15.15 -17.78 -15.99
CA GLU A 47 14.92 -19.23 -16.00
C GLU A 47 16.14 -19.92 -15.39
N TRP A 48 15.92 -21.05 -14.72
CA TRP A 48 17.02 -21.86 -14.21
C TRP A 48 17.75 -22.59 -15.35
N ASP A 49 19.05 -22.37 -15.47
CA ASP A 49 19.94 -23.11 -16.36
C ASP A 49 20.60 -24.27 -15.59
N GLU A 50 20.32 -25.49 -16.02
CA GLU A 50 20.87 -26.72 -15.42
C GLU A 50 22.38 -26.88 -15.64
N ARG A 51 22.92 -26.31 -16.72
CA ARG A 51 24.36 -26.41 -17.04
C ARG A 51 25.19 -25.48 -16.16
N ALA A 52 24.69 -24.27 -15.95
CA ALA A 52 25.34 -23.27 -15.12
C ALA A 52 24.92 -23.35 -13.64
N ASN A 53 23.92 -24.16 -13.32
CA ASN A 53 23.35 -24.34 -11.98
C ASN A 53 22.95 -22.99 -11.34
N MET A 54 22.36 -22.10 -12.15
CA MET A 54 21.99 -20.75 -11.72
C MET A 54 20.81 -20.19 -12.53
N TRP A 55 20.13 -19.20 -11.96
CA TRP A 55 19.08 -18.43 -12.63
C TRP A 55 19.71 -17.45 -13.63
N GLN A 56 19.30 -17.51 -14.91
CA GLN A 56 19.80 -16.64 -15.96
C GLN A 56 18.68 -16.09 -16.83
N GLN A 57 18.90 -14.89 -17.36
CA GLN A 57 18.08 -14.34 -18.44
C GLN A 57 18.57 -14.90 -19.77
N HIS A 58 17.65 -15.20 -20.68
CA HIS A 58 17.97 -15.54 -22.06
C HIS A 58 16.92 -14.99 -23.01
N GLN A 59 17.28 -14.85 -24.29
CA GLN A 59 16.44 -14.24 -25.34
C GLN A 59 15.17 -15.04 -25.67
N GLY A 60 15.05 -16.26 -25.15
CA GLY A 60 13.89 -17.13 -25.35
C GLY A 60 12.76 -16.89 -24.35
N ILE A 61 12.97 -16.09 -23.31
CA ILE A 61 11.93 -15.72 -22.35
C ILE A 61 11.15 -14.52 -22.90
N THR A 62 9.85 -14.67 -22.96
CA THR A 62 8.91 -13.60 -23.31
C THR A 62 7.88 -13.44 -22.21
N ILE A 63 7.53 -12.21 -21.88
CA ILE A 63 6.54 -11.90 -20.85
C ILE A 63 5.36 -11.20 -21.51
N TYR A 64 4.18 -11.80 -21.39
CA TYR A 64 2.93 -11.18 -21.80
C TYR A 64 2.37 -10.40 -20.61
N ILE A 65 2.15 -9.10 -20.82
CA ILE A 65 1.68 -8.18 -19.81
C ILE A 65 0.30 -7.69 -20.25
N THR A 66 -0.69 -7.90 -19.40
CA THR A 66 -2.05 -7.40 -19.62
C THR A 66 -2.50 -6.58 -18.43
N VAL A 67 -3.22 -5.50 -18.71
CA VAL A 67 -3.89 -4.69 -17.69
C VAL A 67 -5.36 -4.60 -18.07
N ASP A 68 -6.22 -5.04 -17.16
CA ASP A 68 -7.68 -5.03 -17.33
C ASP A 68 -8.33 -4.17 -16.23
N GLU A 69 -9.26 -3.30 -16.61
CA GLU A 69 -10.10 -2.51 -15.70
C GLU A 69 -11.28 -3.38 -15.22
N ILE A 70 -11.30 -3.73 -13.94
CA ILE A 70 -12.31 -4.67 -13.42
C ILE A 70 -13.67 -4.01 -13.30
N PHE A 71 -13.69 -2.73 -12.94
CA PHE A 71 -14.91 -1.94 -12.77
C PHE A 71 -15.65 -1.69 -14.09
N ASP A 72 -14.97 -1.82 -15.23
CA ASP A 72 -15.55 -1.66 -16.57
C ASP A 72 -15.52 -2.96 -17.37
N ASN A 73 -16.25 -3.99 -16.90
CA ASN A 73 -16.44 -5.27 -17.62
C ASN A 73 -15.13 -5.94 -18.10
N ASN A 74 -14.03 -5.80 -17.35
CA ASN A 74 -12.71 -6.31 -17.74
C ASN A 74 -12.18 -5.71 -19.06
N HIS A 75 -12.40 -4.40 -19.27
CA HIS A 75 -11.85 -3.68 -20.39
C HIS A 75 -10.31 -3.69 -20.37
N ARG A 76 -9.70 -4.18 -21.44
CA ARG A 76 -8.24 -4.33 -21.58
C ARG A 76 -7.62 -3.00 -22.00
N VAL A 77 -6.92 -2.33 -21.09
CA VAL A 77 -6.20 -1.08 -21.38
C VAL A 77 -4.78 -1.32 -21.93
N VAL A 78 -4.13 -2.40 -21.51
CA VAL A 78 -2.80 -2.76 -22.02
C VAL A 78 -2.75 -4.22 -22.40
N SER A 79 -2.17 -4.50 -23.55
CA SER A 79 -1.84 -5.85 -23.99
C SER A 79 -0.54 -5.80 -24.79
N GLN A 80 0.57 -6.06 -24.12
CA GLN A 80 1.89 -6.02 -24.73
C GLN A 80 2.70 -7.27 -24.45
N ARG A 81 3.65 -7.57 -25.34
CA ARG A 81 4.63 -8.64 -25.16
C ARG A 81 6.00 -8.01 -25.02
N GLY A 82 6.69 -8.39 -23.94
CA GLY A 82 8.04 -7.99 -23.64
C GLY A 82 9.04 -9.14 -23.72
N THR A 83 10.32 -8.79 -23.77
CA THR A 83 11.47 -9.72 -23.71
C THR A 83 11.73 -10.17 -22.27
N SER A 84 12.85 -10.86 -22.02
CA SER A 84 13.26 -11.36 -20.69
C SER A 84 13.34 -10.26 -19.62
N SER A 85 13.67 -9.03 -20.00
CA SER A 85 13.62 -7.86 -19.12
C SER A 85 13.13 -6.65 -19.92
N GLY A 86 12.54 -5.68 -19.23
CA GLY A 86 11.98 -4.49 -19.87
C GLY A 86 11.24 -3.57 -18.92
N ARG A 87 10.61 -2.55 -19.51
CA ARG A 87 9.73 -1.59 -18.85
C ARG A 87 8.36 -1.61 -19.52
N PHE A 88 7.30 -1.56 -18.74
CA PHE A 88 5.95 -1.28 -19.22
C PHE A 88 5.40 -0.03 -18.54
N THR A 89 4.52 0.67 -19.26
CA THR A 89 3.95 1.93 -18.78
C THR A 89 2.50 2.01 -19.22
N PHE A 90 1.63 2.45 -18.31
CA PHE A 90 0.23 2.72 -18.62
C PHE A 90 -0.31 3.82 -17.71
N SER A 91 -1.38 4.49 -18.15
CA SER A 91 -2.09 5.48 -17.37
C SER A 91 -3.49 5.00 -17.04
N ALA A 92 -3.91 5.08 -15.77
CA ALA A 92 -5.28 4.81 -15.36
C ALA A 92 -6.18 5.95 -15.82
N ALA A 93 -7.07 5.70 -16.78
CA ALA A 93 -7.95 6.74 -17.33
C ALA A 93 -9.09 7.12 -16.37
N ASP A 94 -9.54 6.17 -15.56
CA ASP A 94 -10.55 6.35 -14.52
C ASP A 94 -10.12 5.67 -13.22
N ALA A 95 -10.75 6.07 -12.11
CA ALA A 95 -10.41 5.56 -10.79
C ALA A 95 -11.07 4.21 -10.54
N GLY A 96 -10.31 3.23 -10.03
CA GLY A 96 -10.83 1.93 -9.64
C GLY A 96 -9.80 0.80 -9.68
N ASP A 97 -10.29 -0.43 -9.56
CA ASP A 97 -9.46 -1.63 -9.51
C ASP A 97 -8.93 -2.03 -10.90
N HIS A 98 -7.60 -2.06 -11.01
CA HIS A 98 -6.88 -2.51 -12.18
C HIS A 98 -6.21 -3.86 -11.91
N LYS A 99 -6.44 -4.82 -12.80
CA LYS A 99 -5.84 -6.15 -12.77
C LYS A 99 -4.61 -6.19 -13.67
N ILE A 100 -3.43 -6.27 -13.08
CA ILE A 100 -2.15 -6.30 -13.79
C ILE A 100 -1.63 -7.74 -13.79
N CYS A 101 -1.58 -8.38 -14.95
CA CYS A 101 -1.16 -9.77 -15.10
C CYS A 101 0.13 -9.93 -15.88
N PHE A 102 0.99 -10.83 -15.39
CA PHE A 102 2.22 -11.26 -16.03
C PHE A 102 2.13 -12.75 -16.36
N MET A 103 2.27 -13.09 -17.63
CA MET A 103 2.26 -14.47 -18.13
C MET A 103 3.57 -14.72 -18.87
N PRO A 104 4.51 -15.47 -18.28
CA PRO A 104 5.76 -15.76 -18.94
C PRO A 104 5.61 -16.94 -19.92
N SER A 105 6.43 -16.94 -20.95
CA SER A 105 6.57 -18.03 -21.90
C SER A 105 8.04 -18.18 -22.28
N SER A 106 8.57 -19.40 -22.22
CA SER A 106 9.96 -19.68 -22.60
C SER A 106 10.04 -20.63 -23.79
N SER A 107 10.90 -20.29 -24.74
CA SER A 107 11.29 -21.14 -25.87
C SER A 107 12.62 -21.86 -25.65
N SER A 108 13.07 -22.03 -24.39
CA SER A 108 14.32 -22.70 -24.03
C SER A 108 14.36 -24.19 -24.39
N GLY A 109 13.20 -24.81 -24.65
CA GLY A 109 13.07 -26.25 -24.88
C GLY A 109 13.10 -27.10 -23.61
N ARG A 110 13.29 -26.47 -22.44
CA ARG A 110 13.21 -27.14 -21.13
C ARG A 110 11.75 -27.22 -20.68
N PRO A 111 11.22 -28.37 -20.25
CA PRO A 111 9.85 -28.45 -19.75
C PRO A 111 9.69 -27.94 -18.30
N GLY A 112 10.79 -27.81 -17.56
CA GLY A 112 10.78 -27.44 -16.14
C GLY A 112 10.17 -26.07 -15.83
N TRP A 113 10.24 -25.10 -16.75
CA TRP A 113 9.65 -23.76 -16.53
C TRP A 113 8.11 -23.79 -16.48
N LEU A 114 7.47 -24.85 -16.96
CA LEU A 114 6.01 -24.97 -16.99
C LEU A 114 5.39 -25.14 -15.60
N SER A 115 6.13 -25.66 -14.63
CA SER A 115 5.59 -25.91 -13.29
C SER A 115 6.65 -25.77 -12.19
N MET A 116 6.32 -24.96 -11.18
CA MET A 116 7.01 -24.81 -9.90
C MET A 116 7.03 -26.08 -9.06
N ALA A 117 6.20 -27.09 -9.36
CA ALA A 117 6.23 -28.36 -8.66
C ALA A 117 7.55 -29.11 -8.89
N ASN A 118 8.25 -28.81 -9.99
CA ASN A 118 9.58 -29.35 -10.25
C ASN A 118 10.65 -28.56 -9.47
N PRO A 119 11.70 -29.23 -8.97
CA PRO A 119 12.85 -28.54 -8.42
C PRO A 119 13.46 -27.61 -9.48
N ASN A 120 13.62 -26.34 -9.13
CA ASN A 120 14.06 -25.27 -10.04
C ASN A 120 13.16 -25.11 -11.28
N GLY A 121 11.87 -25.38 -11.11
CA GLY A 121 10.82 -25.10 -12.08
C GLY A 121 10.24 -23.70 -11.94
N GLY A 122 9.43 -23.31 -12.92
CA GLY A 122 8.89 -21.95 -13.02
C GLY A 122 9.90 -20.91 -13.51
N ILE A 123 9.41 -19.69 -13.71
CA ILE A 123 10.20 -18.53 -14.11
C ILE A 123 10.25 -17.56 -12.93
N LYS A 124 11.46 -17.15 -12.56
CA LYS A 124 11.69 -16.19 -11.50
C LYS A 124 11.49 -14.78 -12.05
N LEU A 125 10.43 -14.10 -11.62
CA LEU A 125 10.11 -12.75 -12.03
C LEU A 125 10.43 -11.77 -10.89
N ARG A 126 11.23 -10.75 -11.21
CA ARG A 126 11.42 -9.55 -10.42
C ARG A 126 10.53 -8.46 -10.99
N LEU A 127 9.80 -7.78 -10.12
CA LEU A 127 8.88 -6.70 -10.48
C LEU A 127 9.14 -5.52 -9.55
N ASP A 128 9.38 -4.36 -10.14
CA ASP A 128 9.46 -3.08 -9.47
C ASP A 128 8.42 -2.16 -10.12
N MET A 129 7.45 -1.71 -9.34
CA MET A 129 6.31 -0.93 -9.84
C MET A 129 6.25 0.40 -9.11
N VAL A 130 6.30 1.47 -9.87
CA VAL A 130 6.19 2.85 -9.37
C VAL A 130 4.87 3.42 -9.86
N ILE A 131 4.08 3.92 -8.93
CA ILE A 131 2.76 4.52 -9.17
C ILE A 131 2.88 6.00 -8.80
N GLY A 132 2.62 6.91 -9.74
CA GLY A 132 2.82 8.34 -9.49
C GLY A 132 2.37 9.25 -10.63
N GLU A 133 2.60 10.55 -10.47
CA GLU A 133 2.22 11.58 -11.45
C GLU A 133 3.18 11.60 -12.65
N THR A 134 2.61 11.75 -13.85
CA THR A 134 3.30 11.67 -15.15
C THR A 134 4.55 12.56 -15.28
N SER A 135 4.58 13.71 -14.58
CA SER A 135 5.68 14.69 -14.69
C SER A 135 6.99 14.28 -14.05
N GLN A 136 6.99 13.28 -13.15
CA GLN A 136 8.17 12.87 -12.38
C GLN A 136 8.94 11.70 -13.02
N ILE A 137 8.30 10.91 -13.90
CA ILE A 137 8.88 9.64 -14.39
C ILE A 137 9.52 9.78 -15.79
N GLU A 138 9.19 10.82 -16.56
CA GLU A 138 9.74 11.06 -17.91
C GLU A 138 11.03 11.92 -17.92
N SER A 139 11.49 12.42 -16.78
CA SER A 139 12.56 13.42 -16.70
C SER A 139 14.00 12.88 -16.71
N ASP A 140 14.21 11.59 -16.43
CA ASP A 140 15.57 11.04 -16.20
C ASP A 140 16.46 10.95 -17.46
N ASP A 141 15.91 11.09 -18.67
CA ASP A 141 16.67 10.88 -19.92
C ASP A 141 17.20 12.16 -20.59
N LYS A 142 17.13 13.35 -19.96
CA LYS A 142 17.49 14.64 -20.61
C LYS A 142 18.44 15.54 -19.80
N ASP A 143 19.39 14.95 -19.07
CA ASP A 143 20.02 15.59 -17.90
C ASP A 143 21.51 15.97 -18.01
N LYS A 144 21.87 17.01 -18.78
CA LYS A 144 23.10 17.78 -18.43
C LYS A 144 22.98 19.30 -18.40
N LEU A 145 21.87 19.89 -18.82
CA LEU A 145 21.67 21.35 -18.74
C LEU A 145 20.38 21.79 -18.02
N LYS A 146 19.56 20.84 -17.52
CA LYS A 146 18.29 21.12 -16.80
C LYS A 146 18.38 21.00 -15.26
N ASP A 147 19.52 20.57 -14.73
CA ASP A 147 19.69 20.11 -13.33
C ASP A 147 19.26 21.11 -12.24
N ILE A 148 19.44 22.43 -12.45
CA ILE A 148 19.01 23.42 -11.43
C ILE A 148 17.51 23.72 -11.54
N THR A 149 16.98 23.85 -12.75
CA THR A 149 15.55 24.14 -12.94
C THR A 149 14.69 22.91 -12.62
N SER A 150 15.20 21.69 -12.84
CA SER A 150 14.52 20.45 -12.44
C SER A 150 14.47 20.32 -10.91
N ARG A 151 15.56 20.60 -10.18
CA ARG A 151 15.58 20.56 -8.71
C ARG A 151 14.60 21.55 -8.07
N VAL A 152 14.47 22.76 -8.61
CA VAL A 152 13.50 23.75 -8.11
C VAL A 152 12.07 23.28 -8.37
N LYS A 153 11.80 22.65 -9.52
CA LYS A 153 10.48 22.08 -9.83
C LYS A 153 10.16 20.89 -8.95
N ASP A 154 11.11 19.99 -8.72
CA ASP A 154 10.94 18.84 -7.82
C ASP A 154 10.67 19.30 -6.38
N LEU A 155 11.41 20.30 -5.89
CA LEU A 155 11.19 20.84 -4.54
C LEU A 155 9.80 21.49 -4.41
N ASN A 156 9.33 22.21 -5.44
CA ASN A 156 8.00 22.79 -5.45
C ASN A 156 6.89 21.73 -5.48
N ALA A 157 7.11 20.64 -6.24
CA ALA A 157 6.17 19.51 -6.27
C ALA A 157 6.07 18.82 -4.90
N ARG A 158 7.21 18.52 -4.26
CA ARG A 158 7.25 17.95 -2.90
C ARG A 158 6.61 18.87 -1.86
N LEU A 159 6.81 20.18 -1.98
CA LEU A 159 6.15 21.15 -1.09
C LEU A 159 4.63 21.19 -1.28
N ASN A 160 4.15 21.06 -2.52
CA ASN A 160 2.71 20.99 -2.78
C ASN A 160 2.11 19.70 -2.24
N ASP A 161 2.82 18.58 -2.34
CA ASP A 161 2.40 17.30 -1.77
C ASP A 161 2.32 17.37 -0.23
N ILE A 162 3.36 17.87 0.43
CA ILE A 162 3.36 18.12 1.88
C ILE A 162 2.23 19.07 2.28
N ARG A 163 1.98 20.12 1.50
CA ARG A 163 0.89 21.07 1.77
C ARG A 163 -0.46 20.38 1.68
N ARG A 164 -0.67 19.52 0.68
CA ARG A 164 -1.91 18.76 0.52
C ARG A 164 -2.11 17.82 1.71
N GLU A 165 -1.07 17.11 2.12
CA GLU A 165 -1.10 16.23 3.29
C GLU A 165 -1.39 17.01 4.58
N GLN A 166 -0.77 18.18 4.78
CA GLN A 166 -1.04 19.05 5.93
C GLN A 166 -2.48 19.57 5.95
N VAL A 167 -3.07 19.88 4.79
CA VAL A 167 -4.48 20.29 4.70
C VAL A 167 -5.39 19.13 5.07
N PHE A 168 -5.13 17.93 4.54
CA PHE A 168 -5.88 16.72 4.89
C PHE A 168 -5.81 16.41 6.40
N GLN A 169 -4.63 16.51 7.01
CA GLN A 169 -4.49 16.29 8.44
C GLN A 169 -5.19 17.36 9.29
N ARG A 170 -5.22 18.62 8.85
CA ARG A 170 -5.96 19.69 9.53
C ARG A 170 -7.47 19.46 9.49
N GLU A 171 -8.01 19.05 8.36
CA GLU A 171 -9.45 18.75 8.23
C GLU A 171 -9.83 17.58 9.16
N ARG A 172 -9.00 16.53 9.18
CA ARG A 172 -9.20 15.38 10.06
C ARG A 172 -9.05 15.72 11.54
N GLU A 173 -8.08 16.57 11.90
CA GLU A 173 -7.92 17.06 13.28
C GLU A 173 -9.12 17.88 13.72
N ALA A 174 -9.65 18.76 12.84
CA ALA A 174 -10.83 19.55 13.13
C ALA A 174 -12.06 18.66 13.40
N GLU A 175 -12.29 17.64 12.56
CA GLU A 175 -13.37 16.69 12.76
C GLU A 175 -13.22 15.87 14.05
N PHE A 176 -12.01 15.37 14.33
CA PHE A 176 -11.72 14.66 15.58
C PHE A 176 -11.91 15.53 16.82
N ARG A 177 -11.53 16.81 16.74
CA ARG A 177 -11.68 17.76 17.83
C ARG A 177 -13.16 18.02 18.12
N ASP A 178 -13.97 18.23 17.08
CA ASP A 178 -15.42 18.47 17.21
C ASP A 178 -16.14 17.22 17.75
N GLN A 179 -15.73 16.02 17.32
CA GLN A 179 -16.27 14.76 17.84
C GLN A 179 -15.87 14.53 19.30
N SER A 180 -14.64 14.86 19.68
CA SER A 180 -14.14 14.77 21.05
C SER A 180 -14.88 15.74 21.98
N GLU A 181 -15.07 16.99 21.56
CA GLU A 181 -15.77 18.01 22.35
C GLU A 181 -17.25 17.62 22.57
N SER A 182 -17.94 17.19 21.51
CA SER A 182 -19.35 16.79 21.60
C SER A 182 -19.57 15.53 22.45
N THR A 183 -18.66 14.56 22.37
CA THR A 183 -18.70 13.35 23.19
C THR A 183 -18.43 13.68 24.66
N ASN A 184 -17.39 14.47 24.94
CA ASN A 184 -17.04 14.88 26.29
C ASN A 184 -18.19 15.69 26.94
N ALA A 185 -18.79 16.64 26.22
CA ALA A 185 -19.90 17.43 26.72
C ALA A 185 -21.14 16.57 27.06
N ARG A 186 -21.43 15.55 26.25
CA ARG A 186 -22.52 14.61 26.51
C ARG A 186 -22.25 13.78 27.76
N VAL A 187 -21.03 13.26 27.92
CA VAL A 187 -20.63 12.46 29.09
C VAL A 187 -20.72 13.30 30.37
N ILE A 188 -20.20 14.52 30.36
CA ILE A 188 -20.26 15.42 31.53
C ILE A 188 -21.72 15.70 31.95
N ARG A 189 -22.64 15.92 31.01
CA ARG A 189 -24.07 16.11 31.35
C ARG A 189 -24.66 14.90 32.05
N TRP A 190 -24.38 13.69 31.57
CA TRP A 190 -24.85 12.46 32.23
C TRP A 190 -24.24 12.26 33.62
N ILE A 191 -22.96 12.60 33.81
CA ILE A 191 -22.29 12.56 35.13
C ILE A 191 -22.97 13.52 36.11
N ILE A 192 -23.31 14.74 35.68
CA ILE A 192 -24.02 15.71 36.53
C ILE A 192 -25.39 15.17 36.95
N ILE A 193 -26.17 14.61 36.00
CA ILE A 193 -27.48 14.00 36.30
C ILE A 193 -27.32 12.86 37.32
N GLN A 194 -26.33 11.99 37.12
CA GLN A 194 -26.06 10.88 38.03
C GLN A 194 -25.70 11.35 39.44
N LEU A 195 -24.86 12.38 39.57
CA LEU A 195 -24.51 12.97 40.87
C LEU A 195 -25.73 13.54 41.59
N VAL A 196 -26.63 14.21 40.88
CA VAL A 196 -27.88 14.75 41.44
C VAL A 196 -28.77 13.62 41.94
N VAL A 197 -28.95 12.56 41.15
CA VAL A 197 -29.77 11.40 41.54
C VAL A 197 -29.18 10.70 42.78
N LEU A 198 -27.87 10.46 42.79
CA LEU A 198 -27.20 9.85 43.95
C LEU A 198 -27.32 10.72 45.19
N GLY A 199 -27.11 12.04 45.07
CA GLY A 199 -27.29 12.99 46.17
C GLY A 199 -28.72 12.99 46.73
N ALA A 200 -29.72 13.00 45.85
CA ALA A 200 -31.13 12.93 46.24
C ALA A 200 -31.45 11.61 46.96
N THR A 201 -30.96 10.48 46.44
CA THR A 201 -31.16 9.17 47.10
C THR A 201 -30.48 9.09 48.45
N CYS A 202 -29.29 9.69 48.62
CA CYS A 202 -28.57 9.72 49.89
C CYS A 202 -29.32 10.56 50.93
N ALA A 203 -29.79 11.76 50.54
CA ALA A 203 -30.60 12.61 51.41
C ALA A 203 -31.91 11.93 51.83
N TRP A 204 -32.57 11.23 50.88
CA TRP A 204 -33.75 10.43 51.17
C TRP A 204 -33.45 9.29 52.15
N GLN A 205 -32.37 8.53 51.92
CA GLN A 205 -31.95 7.43 52.80
C GLN A 205 -31.68 7.93 54.22
N LEU A 206 -30.95 9.03 54.38
CA LEU A 206 -30.67 9.63 55.69
C LEU A 206 -31.94 10.13 56.39
N SER A 207 -32.85 10.79 55.66
CA SER A 207 -34.13 11.24 56.20
C SER A 207 -35.01 10.07 56.62
N HIS A 208 -35.06 9.01 55.82
CA HIS A 208 -35.82 7.80 56.11
C HIS A 208 -35.29 7.08 57.36
N LEU A 209 -33.96 6.87 57.44
CA LEU A 209 -33.31 6.31 58.62
C LEU A 209 -33.57 7.15 59.87
N ARG A 210 -33.43 8.48 59.77
CA ARG A 210 -33.74 9.38 60.89
C ARG A 210 -35.20 9.28 61.33
N SER A 211 -36.15 9.27 60.40
CA SER A 211 -37.56 9.11 60.73
C SER A 211 -37.87 7.74 61.34
N PHE A 212 -37.16 6.68 60.91
CA PHE A 212 -37.30 5.35 61.47
C PHE A 212 -36.84 5.31 62.94
N PHE A 213 -35.65 5.85 63.25
CA PHE A 213 -35.14 5.92 64.63
C PHE A 213 -36.01 6.79 65.55
N ILE A 214 -36.53 7.93 65.06
CA ILE A 214 -37.43 8.80 65.83
C ILE A 214 -38.75 8.10 66.18
N LYS A 215 -39.33 7.34 65.25
CA LYS A 215 -40.57 6.61 65.50
C LYS A 215 -40.39 5.43 66.46
N GLN A 216 -39.21 4.81 66.48
CA GLN A 216 -38.97 3.60 67.26
C GLN A 216 -38.39 3.86 68.67
N LYS A 217 -38.13 5.13 69.07
CA LYS A 217 -37.63 5.54 70.40
C LYS A 217 -36.54 4.59 70.95
N LEU A 218 -35.47 4.41 70.18
CA LEU A 218 -34.22 3.88 70.70
C LEU A 218 -33.26 5.06 70.83
N THR A 219 -32.84 5.29 72.08
CA THR A 219 -32.14 6.45 72.67
C THR A 219 -31.13 7.15 71.78
#